data_AF-A0A7W1K501-F1
#
_entry.id   AF-A0A7W1K501-F1
#
_cell.length_a   1.000
_cell.length_b   1.000
_cell.length_c   1.000
_cell.angle_alpha   90.00
_cell.angle_beta   90.00
_cell.angle_gamma   90.00
#
_symmetry.space_group_name_H-M   'P 1'
#
loop_
_entity.id
_entity.type
_entity.pdbx_description
1 polymer ?
#
loop_
_entity_poly.entity_id
_entity_poly.type
_entity_poly.pdbx_seq_one_letter_code
_entity_poly.pdbx_strand_id
1 'polypeptide(L)'
;MSFRGRFGALCGVLGPVAFTAAWLVAQRRQDEYRFRHEHISGLAAKDANDPSVMTAGFVALGGCTVAFASSLDRRLHPHPGAGPILIGVAGLATIVAGLFRRDRRSNFPLPGEPTGQSWENDVHDAAAAVGGVAGTVGLVALAPRLARDPAFRDLARPAFG
;
A
#
# COMPACT_ATOMS: atom_id res chain seq x y z
N MET A 1 -17.90 -17.20 10.46
CA MET A 1 -17.07 -15.98 10.36
C MET A 1 -17.94 -14.78 10.74
N SER A 2 -17.56 -13.99 11.75
CA SER A 2 -18.36 -12.83 12.19
C SER A 2 -18.40 -11.73 11.12
N PHE A 3 -19.38 -10.84 11.16
CA PHE A 3 -19.49 -9.69 10.25
C PHE A 3 -18.18 -8.88 10.16
N ARG A 4 -17.55 -8.61 11.31
CA ARG A 4 -16.25 -7.94 11.42
C ARG A 4 -15.12 -8.68 10.70
N GLY A 5 -15.14 -10.02 10.72
CA GLY A 5 -14.19 -10.84 9.96
C GLY A 5 -14.43 -10.76 8.44
N ARG A 6 -15.70 -10.82 8.01
CA ARG A 6 -16.05 -10.72 6.57
C ARG A 6 -15.66 -9.36 5.99
N PHE A 7 -15.93 -8.29 6.72
CA PHE A 7 -15.53 -6.94 6.33
C PHE A 7 -14.01 -6.81 6.17
N GLY A 8 -13.23 -7.24 7.16
CA GLY A 8 -11.76 -7.17 7.08
C GLY A 8 -11.19 -8.01 5.93
N ALA A 9 -11.76 -9.18 5.62
CA ALA A 9 -11.37 -9.95 4.44
C ALA A 9 -11.67 -9.21 3.12
N LEU A 10 -12.83 -8.57 3.00
CA LEU A 10 -13.19 -7.75 1.83
C LEU A 10 -12.25 -6.56 1.66
N CYS A 11 -11.76 -5.97 2.75
CA CYS A 11 -10.76 -4.90 2.69
C CYS A 11 -9.48 -5.33 1.94
N GLY A 12 -9.11 -6.61 1.96
CA GLY A 12 -7.99 -7.14 1.17
C GLY A 12 -8.16 -6.99 -0.35
N VAL A 13 -9.40 -6.80 -0.82
CA VAL A 13 -9.72 -6.53 -2.23
C VAL A 13 -10.07 -5.06 -2.45
N LEU A 14 -10.90 -4.48 -1.57
CA LEU A 14 -11.39 -3.11 -1.72
C LEU A 14 -10.25 -2.07 -1.65
N GLY A 15 -9.25 -2.29 -0.79
CA GLY A 15 -8.10 -1.39 -0.67
C GLY A 15 -7.32 -1.24 -1.98
N PRO A 16 -6.79 -2.34 -2.55
CA PRO A 16 -6.10 -2.31 -3.83
C PRO A 16 -6.96 -1.74 -4.96
N VAL A 17 -8.24 -2.11 -5.06
CA VAL A 17 -9.16 -1.58 -6.08
C VAL A 17 -9.32 -0.07 -5.96
N ALA A 18 -9.54 0.45 -4.74
CA ALA A 18 -9.68 1.89 -4.50
C ALA A 18 -8.38 2.65 -4.83
N PHE A 19 -7.23 2.10 -4.46
CA PHE A 19 -5.92 2.68 -4.78
C PHE A 19 -5.68 2.73 -6.30
N THR A 20 -5.96 1.64 -7.00
CA THR A 20 -5.84 1.57 -8.46
C THR A 20 -6.79 2.55 -9.14
N ALA A 21 -8.03 2.66 -8.67
CA ALA A 21 -8.97 3.64 -9.20
C ALA A 21 -8.47 5.08 -8.98
N ALA A 22 -8.00 5.41 -7.78
CA ALA A 22 -7.41 6.71 -7.47
C ALA A 22 -6.20 7.02 -8.37
N TRP A 23 -5.30 6.06 -8.58
CA TRP A 23 -4.19 6.17 -9.51
C TRP A 23 -4.65 6.45 -10.95
N LEU A 24 -5.59 5.65 -11.47
CA LEU A 24 -6.11 5.80 -12.83
C LEU A 24 -6.83 7.13 -13.06
N VAL A 25 -7.42 7.68 -12.01
CA VAL A 25 -8.10 8.97 -12.04
C VAL A 25 -7.07 10.11 -11.93
N ALA A 26 -6.13 10.03 -10.98
CA ALA A 26 -5.11 11.07 -10.76
C ALA A 26 -4.16 11.22 -11.96
N GLN A 27 -3.77 10.10 -12.60
CA GLN A 27 -2.93 10.15 -13.81
C GLN A 27 -3.63 10.89 -14.96
N ARG A 28 -4.95 10.72 -15.11
CA ARG A 28 -5.71 11.33 -16.22
C ARG A 28 -5.85 12.84 -16.06
N ARG A 29 -5.59 13.35 -14.87
CA ARG A 29 -5.59 14.78 -14.54
C ARG A 29 -4.22 15.43 -14.68
N GLN A 30 -3.16 14.66 -14.89
CA GLN A 30 -1.84 15.21 -15.16
C GLN A 30 -1.66 15.41 -16.66
N ASP A 31 -1.10 16.56 -17.02
CA ASP A 31 -0.53 16.74 -18.35
C ASP A 31 0.80 15.98 -18.40
N GLU A 32 0.92 15.04 -19.34
CA GLU A 32 2.14 14.26 -19.61
C GLU A 32 2.70 13.39 -18.46
N TYR A 33 1.85 12.66 -17.73
CA TYR A 33 2.33 11.65 -16.77
C TYR A 33 3.16 10.55 -17.46
N ARG A 34 4.43 10.38 -17.07
CA ARG A 34 5.30 9.30 -17.58
C ARG A 34 5.71 8.34 -16.46
N PHE A 35 5.09 7.16 -16.42
CA PHE A 35 5.40 6.09 -15.43
C PHE A 35 6.89 5.74 -15.30
N ARG A 36 7.69 5.95 -16.36
CA ARG A 36 9.14 5.69 -16.34
C ARG A 36 9.94 6.72 -15.55
N HIS A 37 9.43 7.92 -15.37
CA HIS A 37 10.13 9.06 -14.74
C HIS A 37 9.45 9.53 -13.44
N GLU A 38 8.26 9.01 -13.13
CA GLU A 38 7.44 9.45 -12.02
C GLU A 38 6.84 8.25 -11.28
N HIS A 39 7.13 8.15 -9.98
CA HIS A 39 6.49 7.13 -9.14
C HIS A 39 4.99 7.42 -8.99
N ILE A 40 4.19 6.38 -8.74
CA ILE A 40 2.75 6.52 -8.45
C ILE A 40 2.53 7.45 -7.25
N SER A 41 3.42 7.42 -6.26
CA SER A 41 3.38 8.34 -5.11
C SER A 41 3.59 9.81 -5.50
N GLY A 42 4.21 10.10 -6.64
CA GLY A 42 4.32 11.45 -7.20
C GLY A 42 2.97 12.06 -7.56
N LEU A 43 1.91 11.27 -7.80
CA LEU A 43 0.56 11.78 -8.04
C LEU A 43 -0.10 12.35 -6.77
N ALA A 44 0.48 12.11 -5.59
CA ALA A 44 0.12 12.77 -4.35
C ALA A 44 1.06 13.94 -4.02
N ALA A 45 2.04 14.28 -4.86
CA ALA A 45 3.01 15.33 -4.58
C ALA A 45 2.36 16.73 -4.53
N LYS A 46 3.06 17.71 -3.96
CA LYS A 46 2.55 19.09 -3.79
C LYS A 46 2.27 19.79 -5.12
N ASP A 47 3.05 19.46 -6.14
CA ASP A 47 3.00 20.00 -7.51
C ASP A 47 2.13 19.16 -8.48
N ALA A 48 1.48 18.09 -8.01
CA ALA A 48 0.56 17.31 -8.84
C ALA A 48 -0.81 17.98 -8.95
N ASN A 49 -1.50 17.79 -10.08
CA ASN A 49 -2.89 18.23 -10.25
C ASN A 49 -3.82 17.36 -9.40
N ASP A 50 -4.69 17.97 -8.58
CA ASP A 50 -5.62 17.28 -7.66
C ASP A 50 -4.99 16.17 -6.80
N PRO A 51 -3.96 16.49 -6.01
CA PRO A 51 -3.16 15.49 -5.31
C PRO A 51 -3.93 14.76 -4.19
N SER A 52 -5.03 15.37 -3.73
CA SER A 52 -5.95 14.79 -2.76
C SER A 52 -6.54 13.46 -3.24
N VAL A 53 -6.69 13.25 -4.55
CA VAL A 53 -7.21 12.00 -5.14
C VAL A 53 -6.29 10.84 -4.81
N MET A 54 -4.98 11.02 -5.05
CA MET A 54 -4.00 9.98 -4.77
C MET A 54 -3.79 9.80 -3.27
N THR A 55 -3.77 10.89 -2.48
CA THR A 55 -3.73 10.82 -1.01
C THR A 55 -4.91 10.01 -0.45
N ALA A 56 -6.14 10.21 -0.97
CA ALA A 56 -7.30 9.40 -0.60
C ALA A 56 -7.09 7.92 -0.96
N GLY A 57 -6.48 7.63 -2.10
CA GLY A 57 -6.04 6.28 -2.48
C GLY A 57 -5.11 5.64 -1.45
N PHE A 58 -4.06 6.35 -1.03
CA PHE A 58 -3.12 5.89 0.01
C PHE A 58 -3.83 5.59 1.33
N VAL A 59 -4.67 6.51 1.81
CA VAL A 59 -5.41 6.33 3.07
C VAL A 59 -6.38 5.15 2.97
N ALA A 60 -7.09 5.01 1.86
CA ALA A 60 -8.01 3.89 1.62
C ALA A 60 -7.27 2.54 1.57
N LEU A 61 -6.16 2.47 0.85
CA LEU A 61 -5.31 1.26 0.78
C LEU A 61 -4.78 0.89 2.16
N GLY A 62 -4.17 1.85 2.85
CA GLY A 62 -3.55 1.63 4.15
C GLY A 62 -4.58 1.21 5.21
N GLY A 63 -5.71 1.92 5.30
CA GLY A 63 -6.79 1.58 6.22
C GLY A 63 -7.40 0.20 5.94
N CYS A 64 -7.64 -0.13 4.67
CA CYS A 64 -8.10 -1.46 4.27
C CYS A 64 -7.07 -2.55 4.61
N THR A 65 -5.79 -2.26 4.43
CA THR A 65 -4.70 -3.20 4.72
C THR A 65 -4.60 -3.50 6.21
N VAL A 66 -4.77 -2.49 7.08
CA VAL A 66 -4.85 -2.66 8.55
C VAL A 66 -6.08 -3.49 8.96
N ALA A 67 -7.24 -3.21 8.36
CA ALA A 67 -8.45 -3.99 8.61
C ALA A 67 -8.30 -5.47 8.18
N PHE A 68 -7.65 -5.70 7.04
CA PHE A 68 -7.32 -7.03 6.54
C PHE A 68 -6.33 -7.76 7.45
N ALA A 69 -5.25 -7.11 7.86
CA ALA A 69 -4.28 -7.62 8.83
C ALA A 69 -4.97 -8.09 10.13
N SER A 70 -5.88 -7.27 10.67
CA SER A 70 -6.66 -7.63 11.87
C SER A 70 -7.55 -8.85 11.65
N SER A 71 -8.06 -9.05 10.44
CA SER A 71 -8.84 -10.24 10.09
C SER A 71 -7.97 -11.48 9.91
N LEU A 72 -6.78 -11.32 9.34
CA LEU A 72 -5.79 -12.39 9.22
C LEU A 72 -5.32 -12.88 10.58
N ASP A 73 -4.97 -11.95 11.48
CA ASP A 73 -4.57 -12.26 12.85
C ASP A 73 -5.63 -13.17 13.52
N ARG A 74 -6.87 -12.69 13.58
CA ARG A 74 -8.02 -13.44 14.13
C ARG A 74 -8.25 -14.81 13.49
N ARG A 75 -8.03 -14.96 12.19
CA ARG A 75 -8.19 -16.24 11.48
C ARG A 75 -7.08 -17.24 11.83
N LEU A 76 -5.87 -16.74 12.05
CA LEU A 76 -4.69 -17.57 12.31
C LEU A 76 -4.44 -17.79 13.81
N HIS A 77 -5.25 -17.21 14.69
CA HIS A 77 -5.23 -17.50 16.13
C HIS A 77 -5.44 -19.00 16.41
N PRO A 78 -4.77 -19.55 17.45
CA PRO A 78 -3.96 -18.83 18.45
C PRO A 78 -2.51 -18.52 18.04
N HIS A 79 -2.09 -18.89 16.82
CA HIS A 79 -0.67 -18.77 16.40
C HIS A 79 -0.52 -17.95 15.11
N PRO A 80 -0.83 -16.65 15.11
CA PRO A 80 -0.85 -15.83 13.89
C PRO A 80 0.52 -15.67 13.22
N GLY A 81 1.61 -15.77 13.98
CA GLY A 81 2.97 -15.48 13.49
C GLY A 81 3.18 -14.00 13.19
N ALA A 82 4.30 -13.65 12.55
CA ALA A 82 4.64 -12.25 12.26
C ALA A 82 3.87 -11.64 11.08
N GLY A 83 3.32 -12.48 10.19
CA GLY A 83 2.68 -12.07 8.94
C GLY A 83 1.61 -10.98 9.11
N PRO A 84 0.55 -11.21 9.92
CA PRO A 84 -0.50 -10.21 10.13
C PRO A 84 0.02 -8.86 10.65
N ILE A 85 0.96 -8.87 11.61
CA ILE A 85 1.55 -7.65 12.17
C ILE A 85 2.33 -6.88 11.09
N LEU A 86 3.16 -7.58 10.30
CA LEU A 86 3.92 -6.96 9.22
C LEU A 86 3.02 -6.35 8.13
N ILE A 87 1.92 -7.01 7.77
CA ILE A 87 0.91 -6.43 6.87
C ILE A 87 0.24 -5.21 7.50
N GLY A 88 -0.07 -5.25 8.80
CA GLY A 88 -0.60 -4.09 9.52
C GLY A 88 0.36 -2.89 9.52
N VAL A 89 1.65 -3.13 9.78
CA VAL A 89 2.71 -2.12 9.69
C VAL A 89 2.80 -1.54 8.27
N ALA A 90 2.73 -2.39 7.24
CA ALA A 90 2.72 -1.93 5.85
C ALA A 90 1.52 -1.01 5.55
N GLY A 91 0.34 -1.36 6.05
CA GLY A 91 -0.86 -0.54 5.95
C GLY A 91 -0.71 0.83 6.64
N LEU A 92 -0.19 0.87 7.87
CA LEU A 92 0.07 2.11 8.59
C LEU A 92 1.11 2.99 7.87
N ALA A 93 2.20 2.38 7.42
CA ALA A 93 3.24 3.08 6.66
C ALA A 93 2.69 3.66 5.34
N THR A 94 1.75 2.96 4.68
CA THR A 94 1.05 3.46 3.49
C THR A 94 0.21 4.70 3.79
N ILE A 95 -0.49 4.75 4.95
CA ILE A 95 -1.22 5.95 5.39
C ILE A 95 -0.24 7.10 5.60
N VAL A 96 0.87 6.86 6.32
CA VAL A 96 1.89 7.88 6.59
C VAL A 96 2.47 8.42 5.27
N ALA A 97 2.84 7.56 4.32
CA ALA A 97 3.32 7.99 3.00
C ALA A 97 2.25 8.80 2.22
N GLY A 98 0.96 8.53 2.40
CA GLY A 98 -0.10 9.34 1.79
C GLY A 98 -0.25 10.74 2.39
N LEU A 99 -0.07 10.85 3.71
CA LEU A 99 -0.25 12.09 4.47
C LEU A 99 0.99 13.00 4.41
N PHE A 100 2.18 12.43 4.53
CA PHE A 100 3.45 13.11 4.34
C PHE A 100 3.81 13.02 2.86
N ARG A 101 3.52 14.09 2.14
CA ARG A 101 3.52 14.10 0.68
C ARG A 101 4.91 14.39 0.14
N ARG A 102 5.21 13.84 -1.03
CA ARG A 102 6.40 14.23 -1.78
C ARG A 102 6.34 15.71 -2.14
N ASP A 103 7.49 16.35 -2.18
CA ASP A 103 7.56 17.76 -2.60
C ASP A 103 7.28 17.91 -4.09
N ARG A 104 7.72 16.92 -4.88
CA ARG A 104 7.65 16.93 -6.33
C ARG A 104 7.16 15.59 -6.89
N ARG A 105 6.42 15.67 -7.99
CA ARG A 105 5.92 14.52 -8.74
C ARG A 105 7.04 13.81 -9.48
N SER A 106 7.94 14.59 -10.09
CA SER A 106 9.15 14.09 -10.74
C SER A 106 10.05 13.37 -9.74
N ASN A 107 10.68 12.28 -10.17
CA ASN A 107 11.64 11.57 -9.32
C ASN A 107 12.97 12.31 -9.14
N PHE A 108 13.26 13.25 -10.03
CA PHE A 108 14.48 14.05 -10.00
C PHE A 108 14.14 15.55 -10.03
N PRO A 109 14.95 16.40 -9.39
CA PRO A 109 14.80 17.85 -9.53
C PRO A 109 14.84 18.25 -11.01
N LEU A 110 13.97 19.18 -11.40
CA LEU A 110 14.05 19.77 -12.74
C LEU A 110 15.28 20.71 -12.82
N PRO A 111 15.81 20.98 -14.03
CA PRO A 111 16.91 21.92 -14.18
C PRO A 111 16.62 23.27 -13.53
N GLY A 112 17.46 23.68 -12.57
CA GLY A 112 17.31 24.94 -11.82
C GLY A 112 16.55 24.82 -10.50
N GLU A 113 15.99 23.66 -10.15
CA GLU A 113 15.36 23.44 -8.84
C GLU A 113 16.39 23.07 -7.75
N PRO A 114 16.14 23.45 -6.49
CA PRO A 114 16.95 23.00 -5.36
C PRO A 114 17.01 21.47 -5.26
N THR A 115 18.20 20.93 -5.01
CA THR A 115 18.42 19.48 -4.86
C THR A 115 17.94 18.93 -3.52
N GLY A 116 17.75 19.79 -2.52
CA GLY A 116 17.22 19.41 -1.21
C GLY A 116 15.74 19.00 -1.27
N GLN A 117 15.32 18.24 -0.27
CA GLN A 117 13.92 17.86 -0.04
C GLN A 117 13.49 18.26 1.38
N SER A 118 12.19 18.41 1.59
CA SER A 118 11.60 18.73 2.88
C SER A 118 11.59 17.51 3.78
N TRP A 119 11.48 17.76 5.09
CA TRP A 119 11.31 16.72 6.08
C TRP A 119 10.03 15.89 5.86
N GLU A 120 8.98 16.47 5.25
CA GLU A 120 7.77 15.72 4.89
C GLU A 120 8.07 14.70 3.79
N ASN A 121 8.91 15.06 2.81
CA ASN A 121 9.38 14.11 1.81
C ASN A 121 10.29 13.04 2.43
N ASP A 122 11.15 13.39 3.39
CA ASP A 122 11.95 12.40 4.12
C ASP A 122 11.06 11.37 4.85
N VAL A 123 10.00 11.84 5.51
CA VAL A 123 9.01 10.96 6.17
C VAL A 123 8.27 10.10 5.14
N HIS A 124 7.91 10.66 3.97
CA HIS A 124 7.32 9.91 2.87
C HIS A 124 8.20 8.74 2.45
N ASP A 125 9.48 9.01 2.15
CA ASP A 125 10.41 8.02 1.62
C ASP A 125 10.71 6.92 2.65
N ALA A 126 10.91 7.30 3.91
CA ALA A 126 11.07 6.36 5.01
C ALA A 126 9.84 5.47 5.19
N ALA A 127 8.63 6.05 5.16
CA ALA A 127 7.38 5.30 5.26
C ALA A 127 7.17 4.37 4.05
N ALA A 128 7.49 4.82 2.83
CA ALA A 128 7.42 4.00 1.63
C ALA A 128 8.38 2.80 1.72
N ALA A 129 9.62 3.01 2.19
CA ALA A 129 10.60 1.94 2.39
C ALA A 129 10.13 0.92 3.44
N VAL A 130 9.70 1.40 4.62
CA VAL A 130 9.16 0.54 5.69
C VAL A 130 7.94 -0.24 5.18
N GLY A 131 7.02 0.42 4.48
CA GLY A 131 5.83 -0.21 3.93
C GLY A 131 6.15 -1.31 2.92
N GLY A 132 7.05 -1.05 1.98
CA GLY A 132 7.49 -2.01 0.98
C GLY A 132 8.17 -3.23 1.59
N VAL A 133 9.09 -3.03 2.54
CA VAL A 133 9.80 -4.12 3.24
C VAL A 133 8.82 -4.92 4.10
N ALA A 134 8.03 -4.27 4.95
CA ALA A 134 7.09 -4.95 5.83
C ALA A 134 6.02 -5.71 5.04
N GLY A 135 5.50 -5.14 3.95
CA GLY A 135 4.53 -5.80 3.08
C GLY A 135 5.12 -7.04 2.42
N THR A 136 6.32 -6.92 1.84
CA THR A 136 7.00 -8.04 1.18
C THR A 136 7.34 -9.17 2.15
N VAL A 137 7.98 -8.84 3.27
CA VAL A 137 8.33 -9.82 4.31
C VAL A 137 7.06 -10.42 4.94
N GLY A 138 6.01 -9.62 5.13
CA GLY A 138 4.72 -10.05 5.65
C GLY A 138 4.04 -11.08 4.75
N LEU A 139 4.02 -10.87 3.43
CA LEU A 139 3.50 -11.84 2.46
C LEU A 139 4.27 -13.17 2.49
N VAL A 140 5.60 -13.11 2.52
CA VAL A 140 6.47 -14.30 2.63
C VAL A 140 6.21 -15.03 3.95
N ALA A 141 6.06 -14.32 5.06
CA ALA A 141 5.77 -14.89 6.37
C ALA A 141 4.37 -15.54 6.45
N LEU A 142 3.39 -15.03 5.69
CA LEU A 142 2.03 -15.59 5.60
C LEU A 142 1.97 -16.86 4.75
N ALA A 143 2.77 -16.96 3.69
CA ALA A 143 2.73 -18.06 2.72
C ALA A 143 2.69 -19.48 3.35
N PRO A 144 3.60 -19.86 4.26
CA PRO A 144 3.60 -21.20 4.85
C PRO A 144 2.44 -21.43 5.82
N ARG A 145 1.76 -20.38 6.28
CA ARG A 145 0.57 -20.48 7.14
C ARG A 145 -0.67 -20.71 6.30
N LEU A 146 -0.84 -19.94 5.23
CA LEU A 146 -1.95 -20.10 4.29
C LEU A 146 -1.89 -21.45 3.57
N ALA A 147 -0.70 -21.92 3.20
CA ALA A 147 -0.52 -23.24 2.59
C ALA A 147 -0.92 -24.43 3.50
N ARG A 148 -0.94 -24.22 4.82
CA ARG A 148 -1.37 -25.22 5.80
C ARG A 148 -2.85 -25.13 6.14
N ASP A 149 -3.55 -24.08 5.74
CA ASP A 149 -4.98 -23.92 5.95
C ASP A 149 -5.74 -24.82 4.95
N PRO A 150 -6.55 -25.79 5.43
CA PRO A 150 -7.29 -26.70 4.56
C PRO A 150 -8.19 -25.99 3.54
N ALA A 151 -8.69 -24.79 3.86
CA ALA A 151 -9.55 -24.01 2.97
C ALA A 151 -8.81 -23.44 1.73
N PHE A 152 -7.48 -23.41 1.75
CA PHE A 152 -6.64 -22.89 0.66
C PHE A 152 -5.74 -23.95 0.03
N ARG A 153 -5.95 -25.23 0.39
CA ARG A 153 -5.11 -26.35 -0.07
C ARG A 153 -5.10 -26.49 -1.59
N ASP A 154 -6.24 -26.21 -2.23
CA ASP A 154 -6.40 -26.25 -3.69
C ASP A 154 -5.74 -25.06 -4.39
N LEU A 155 -5.50 -23.96 -3.67
CA LEU A 155 -4.80 -22.76 -4.16
C LEU A 155 -3.29 -22.81 -3.89
N ALA A 156 -2.82 -23.77 -3.09
CA ALA A 156 -1.41 -23.91 -2.72
C ALA A 156 -0.55 -24.54 -3.84
N ARG A 157 -1.18 -25.10 -4.88
CA ARG A 157 -0.48 -25.59 -6.06
C ARG A 157 -0.22 -24.41 -7.01
N PRO A 158 1.03 -24.22 -7.49
CA PRO A 158 1.31 -23.21 -8.51
C PRO A 158 0.37 -23.40 -9.71
N ALA A 159 -0.18 -22.31 -10.25
CA ALA A 159 -0.99 -22.35 -11.46
C ALA A 159 -0.19 -22.75 -12.72
N PHE A 160 1.12 -22.94 -12.58
CA PHE A 160 1.99 -23.54 -13.59
C PHE A 160 1.79 -25.06 -13.55
N GLY A 161 0.72 -25.51 -14.20
CA GLY A 161 0.61 -26.88 -14.72
C GLY A 161 1.50 -27.06 -15.94
#